data_AF-A0A924KAG1-F1
#
_entry.id   AF-A0A924KAG1-F1
#
_cell.length_a   1.000
_cell.length_b   1.000
_cell.length_c   1.000
_cell.angle_alpha   90.00
_cell.angle_beta   90.00
_cell.angle_gamma   90.00
#
_symmetry.space_group_name_H-M   'P 1'
#
loop_
_entity.id
_entity.type
_entity.pdbx_description
1 polymer ?
#
loop_
_entity_poly.entity_id
_entity_poly.type
_entity_poly.pdbx_seq_one_letter_code
_entity_poly.pdbx_strand_id
1 'polypeptide(L)' 'TGPGKTVVKHGVTLIGETNIASLVAADASALYARNLLDFLKLIITKEGALNIDMADDIVAACLMTQAGVVKRK' A
#
# COMPACT_ATOMS: atom_id res chain seq x y z
N THR A 1 -10.99 9.25 -22.70
CA THR A 1 -10.10 8.19 -22.19
C THR A 1 -10.93 7.19 -21.44
N GLY A 2 -10.54 5.92 -21.41
CA GLY A 2 -11.21 4.89 -20.62
C GLY A 2 -10.18 4.17 -19.76
N PRO A 3 -10.54 3.69 -18.55
CA PRO A 3 -9.62 2.90 -17.72
C PRO A 3 -9.01 1.74 -18.51
N GLY A 4 -7.70 1.57 -18.42
CA GLY A 4 -6.94 0.50 -19.07
C GLY A 4 -6.75 0.65 -20.58
N LYS A 5 -7.13 1.78 -21.20
CA LYS A 5 -7.06 1.96 -22.65
C LYS A 5 -6.18 3.13 -23.05
N THR A 6 -5.22 2.85 -23.93
CA THR A 6 -4.49 3.87 -24.67
C THR A 6 -5.21 4.17 -25.97
N VAL A 7 -5.58 5.43 -26.21
CA VAL A 7 -6.31 5.86 -27.42
C VAL A 7 -5.67 7.11 -28.03
N VAL A 8 -5.73 7.24 -29.35
CA VAL A 8 -5.32 8.46 -30.06
C VAL A 8 -6.57 9.27 -30.41
N LYS A 9 -6.61 10.54 -30.02
CA LYS A 9 -7.67 11.49 -30.41
C LYS A 9 -7.04 12.81 -30.85
N HIS A 10 -7.45 13.31 -32.02
CA HIS A 10 -6.96 14.58 -32.58
C HIS A 10 -5.42 14.67 -32.63
N GLY A 11 -4.73 13.56 -32.93
CA GLY A 11 -3.27 13.48 -32.95
C GLY A 11 -2.59 13.35 -31.58
N VAL A 12 -3.34 13.35 -30.48
CA VAL A 12 -2.80 13.19 -29.11
C VAL A 12 -3.01 11.76 -28.62
N THR A 13 -1.95 11.14 -28.11
CA THR A 13 -2.00 9.84 -27.43
C THR A 13 -2.41 10.02 -25.98
N LEU A 14 -3.48 9.35 -25.58
CA LEU A 14 -4.04 9.39 -24.24
C LEU A 14 -3.80 8.03 -23.57
N ILE A 15 -2.90 7.96 -22.59
CA ILE A 15 -2.54 6.73 -21.87
C ILE A 15 -3.48 6.56 -20.67
N GLY A 16 -4.15 5.40 -20.60
CA GLY A 16 -5.15 5.10 -19.56
C GLY A 16 -4.78 3.94 -18.64
N GLU A 17 -3.51 3.53 -18.58
CA GLU A 17 -3.07 2.39 -17.77
C GLU A 17 -3.42 2.58 -16.29
N THR A 18 -4.08 1.59 -15.70
CA THR A 18 -4.59 1.63 -14.32
C THR A 18 -3.65 1.03 -13.31
N ASN A 19 -2.75 0.14 -13.74
CA ASN A 19 -1.80 -0.53 -12.87
C ASN A 19 -0.38 -0.41 -13.41
N ILE A 20 0.13 0.82 -13.39
CA ILE A 20 1.48 1.16 -13.85
C ILE A 20 2.55 0.41 -13.02
N ALA A 21 2.28 0.18 -11.73
CA ALA A 21 3.20 -0.55 -10.86
C ALA A 21 3.45 -2.00 -11.35
N SER A 22 2.45 -2.66 -11.92
CA SER A 22 2.63 -3.98 -12.51
C SER A 22 3.49 -3.99 -13.77
N LEU A 23 3.69 -2.84 -14.45
CA LEU A 23 4.63 -2.77 -15.58
C LEU A 23 6.09 -2.85 -15.13
N VAL A 24 6.38 -2.56 -13.86
CA VAL A 24 7.69 -2.66 -13.21
C VAL A 24 7.61 -3.55 -11.98
N ALA A 25 6.97 -4.72 -12.15
CA ALA A 25 6.56 -5.59 -11.05
C ALA A 25 7.69 -5.98 -10.09
N ALA A 26 8.91 -6.22 -10.60
CA ALA A 26 10.06 -6.59 -9.76
C ALA A 26 10.42 -5.46 -8.77
N ASP A 27 10.59 -4.23 -9.28
CA ASP A 27 10.95 -3.07 -8.46
C ASP A 27 9.79 -2.66 -7.54
N ALA A 28 8.56 -2.67 -8.06
CA ALA A 28 7.36 -2.39 -7.27
C ALA A 28 7.22 -3.37 -6.10
N SER A 29 7.49 -4.67 -6.32
CA SER A 29 7.45 -5.69 -5.28
C SER A 29 8.55 -5.47 -4.23
N ALA A 30 9.78 -5.14 -4.67
CA ALA A 30 10.88 -4.88 -3.75
C ALA A 30 10.62 -3.65 -2.85
N LEU A 31 10.11 -2.57 -3.42
CA LEU A 31 9.73 -1.36 -2.69
C LEU A 31 8.58 -1.63 -1.72
N TYR A 32 7.55 -2.35 -2.17
CA TYR A 32 6.42 -2.71 -1.30
C TYR A 32 6.87 -3.61 -0.13
N ALA A 33 7.71 -4.61 -0.39
CA ALA A 33 8.28 -5.47 0.64
C ALA A 33 9.12 -4.69 1.65
N ARG A 34 9.87 -3.67 1.21
CA ARG A 34 10.61 -2.78 2.09
C ARG A 34 9.66 -1.99 3.01
N ASN A 35 8.63 -1.38 2.44
CA ASN A 35 7.63 -0.64 3.21
C ASN A 35 6.94 -1.53 4.26
N LEU A 36 6.58 -2.76 3.90
CA LEU A 36 6.00 -3.71 4.83
C LEU A 36 6.99 -4.09 5.93
N LEU A 37 8.24 -4.39 5.60
CA LEU A 37 9.27 -4.73 6.58
C LEU A 37 9.51 -3.58 7.56
N ASP A 38 9.55 -2.34 7.09
CA ASP A 38 9.74 -1.18 7.95
C ASP A 38 8.55 -0.95 8.88
N PHE A 39 7.32 -1.18 8.40
CA PHE A 39 6.14 -1.18 9.25
C PHE A 39 6.13 -2.33 10.28
N LEU A 40 6.54 -3.54 9.88
CA LEU A 40 6.62 -4.70 10.77
C LEU A 40 7.56 -4.46 11.96
N LYS A 41 8.64 -3.68 11.78
CA LYS A 41 9.54 -3.31 12.88
C LYS A 41 8.87 -2.47 13.97
N LEU A 42 7.78 -1.77 13.66
CA LEU A 42 7.01 -0.99 14.64
C LEU A 42 6.10 -1.89 15.48
N ILE A 43 5.61 -3.00 14.91
CA ILE A 43 4.60 -3.86 15.54
C ILE A 43 5.14 -5.22 16.02
N ILE A 44 6.39 -5.56 15.73
CA ILE A 44 7.02 -6.81 16.15
C ILE A 44 8.16 -6.49 17.12
N THR A 45 8.13 -7.09 18.31
CA THR A 45 9.23 -6.99 19.27
C THR A 45 10.45 -7.77 18.80
N LYS A 46 11.61 -7.53 19.42
CA LYS A 46 12.85 -8.24 19.06
C LYS A 46 12.75 -9.76 19.25
N GLU A 47 11.86 -10.19 20.14
CA GLU A 47 11.56 -11.59 20.45
C GLU A 47 10.55 -12.22 19.47
N GLY A 48 10.07 -11.46 18.49
CA GLY A 48 9.10 -11.92 17.49
C GLY A 48 7.65 -11.87 17.96
N ALA A 49 7.36 -11.26 19.11
CA ALA A 49 6.00 -11.10 19.60
C ALA A 49 5.32 -9.91 18.93
N LEU A 50 4.00 -10.01 18.75
CA LEU A 50 3.19 -8.90 18.24
C LEU A 50 2.95 -7.88 19.37
N ASN A 51 3.34 -6.64 19.12
CA ASN A 51 3.09 -5.49 20.00
C ASN A 51 2.41 -4.37 19.18
N ILE A 52 1.09 -4.25 19.29
CA ILE A 52 0.34 -3.18 18.64
C ILE A 52 0.28 -1.99 19.60
N ASP A 53 1.23 -1.07 19.47
CA ASP A 53 1.26 0.15 20.25
C ASP A 53 0.30 1.20 19.65
N MET A 54 -0.78 1.49 20.37
CA MET A 54 -1.76 2.50 19.95
C MET A 54 -1.31 3.94 20.23
N ALA A 55 -0.20 4.15 20.95
CA ALA A 55 0.42 5.45 21.13
C ALA A 55 1.37 5.82 19.97
N ASP A 56 1.74 4.85 19.12
CA ASP A 56 2.43 5.12 17.87
C ASP A 56 1.44 5.67 16.84
N ASP A 57 1.73 6.85 16.29
CA ASP A 57 0.82 7.52 15.34
C ASP A 57 0.68 6.75 14.01
N ILE A 58 1.74 6.07 13.56
CA ILE A 58 1.74 5.23 12.35
C ILE A 58 0.94 3.96 12.63
N VAL A 59 1.26 3.33 13.77
CA VAL A 59 0.42 2.46 14.61
C VAL A 59 -1.09 2.58 14.40
N ALA A 60 -1.61 3.58 15.10
CA ALA A 60 -3.01 3.95 15.14
C ALA A 60 -3.55 4.36 13.77
N ALA A 61 -2.71 4.92 12.90
CA ALA A 61 -3.15 5.32 11.58
C ALA A 61 -3.40 4.14 10.64
N CYS A 62 -2.64 3.06 10.74
CA CYS A 62 -2.86 1.92 9.86
C CYS A 62 -4.00 0.99 10.34
N LEU A 63 -4.47 1.10 11.59
CA LEU A 63 -5.46 0.19 12.16
C LEU A 63 -6.89 0.49 11.70
N MET A 64 -7.45 -0.39 10.86
CA MET A 64 -8.84 -0.26 10.38
C MET A 64 -9.86 -0.95 11.29
N THR A 65 -9.51 -2.09 11.89
CA THR A 65 -10.42 -2.90 12.72
C THR A 65 -9.64 -3.67 13.78
N GLN A 66 -10.24 -3.88 14.95
CA GLN A 66 -9.68 -4.69 16.01
C GLN A 66 -10.80 -5.33 16.83
N ALA A 67 -10.68 -6.63 17.10
CA ALA A 67 -11.66 -7.40 17.90
C ALA A 67 -13.12 -7.25 17.41
N GLY A 68 -13.32 -7.24 16.08
CA GLY A 68 -14.65 -7.12 15.47
C GLY A 68 -15.21 -5.69 15.44
N VAL A 69 -14.47 -4.69 15.94
CA VAL A 69 -14.88 -3.29 15.94
C VAL A 69 -14.09 -2.51 14.90
N VAL A 70 -14.81 -1.87 13.98
CA VAL A 70 -14.24 -0.93 13.01
C VAL A 70 -13.74 0.32 13.74
N LYS A 71 -12.46 0.65 13.58
CA LYS A 71 -11.78 1.79 14.22
C LYS A 71 -11.74 3.03 13.33
N ARG A 72 -11.82 2.86 12.01
CA ARG A 72 -11.82 3.93 11.02
C ARG A 72 -13.02 3.79 10.07
N LYS A 73 -13.73 4.89 9.84
CA LYS A 73 -14.84 4.99 8.88
C LYS A 73 -14.37 5.67 7.61
#